data_AF-A0A0N1F9H5-F1
#
_entry.id   AF-A0A0N1F9H5-F1
#
_cell.length_a   1.000
_cell.length_b   1.000
_cell.length_c   1.000
_cell.angle_alpha   90.00
_cell.angle_beta   90.00
_cell.angle_gamma   90.00
#
_symmetry.space_group_name_H-M   'P 1'
#
loop_
_entity.id
_entity.type
_entity.pdbx_description
1 polymer ?
#
loop_
_entity_poly.entity_id
_entity_poly.type
_entity_poly.pdbx_seq_one_letter_code
_entity_poly.pdbx_strand_id
1 'polypeptide(L)' 'MNNLKISALLDEKPVRLVIDLPAPVHRDLLVYAEAMNALHQQSVTPQKLVAPMIEKFMLSDRAFLRWRQKRSGASSS' A
#
# COMPACT_ATOMS: atom_id res chain seq x y z
N MET A 1 -0.14 -19.39 8.98
CA MET A 1 -0.14 -18.35 10.03
C MET A 1 1.33 -17.92 10.15
N ASN A 2 1.84 -16.82 9.62
CA ASN A 2 1.32 -15.48 9.30
C ASN A 2 1.81 -15.06 7.90
N ASN A 3 0.92 -14.81 6.93
CA ASN A 3 1.32 -14.29 5.62
C ASN A 3 0.84 -12.84 5.47
N LEU A 4 1.79 -11.91 5.38
CA LEU A 4 1.51 -10.52 5.05
C LEU A 4 1.22 -10.40 3.55
N LYS A 5 0.12 -9.71 3.21
CA LYS A 5 -0.49 -9.66 1.86
C LYS A 5 0.27 -8.88 0.75
N ILE A 6 1.59 -8.63 0.85
CA ILE A 6 2.37 -7.99 -0.24
C ILE A 6 3.45 -8.98 -0.63
N SER A 7 3.37 -9.52 -1.84
CA SER A 7 4.29 -10.55 -2.34
C SER A 7 5.10 -10.12 -3.57
N ALA A 8 4.82 -8.97 -4.20
CA ALA A 8 5.63 -8.45 -5.30
C ALA A 8 5.39 -6.95 -5.53
N LEU A 9 6.44 -6.21 -5.87
CA LEU A 9 6.37 -4.83 -6.35
C LEU A 9 6.31 -4.87 -7.88
N LEU A 10 5.18 -4.49 -8.48
CA LEU A 10 4.98 -4.45 -9.94
C LEU A 10 5.71 -3.26 -10.58
N ASP A 11 6.31 -3.50 -11.76
CA ASP A 11 7.14 -2.56 -12.53
C ASP A 11 6.28 -1.67 -13.45
N GLU A 12 5.32 -0.94 -12.87
CA GLU A 12 4.51 0.06 -13.59
C GLU A 12 5.20 1.42 -13.60
N LYS A 13 4.98 2.24 -14.65
CA LYS A 13 5.54 3.61 -14.72
C LYS A 13 5.09 4.41 -13.49
N PRO A 14 6.00 4.78 -12.57
CA PRO A 14 5.61 5.33 -11.30
C PRO A 14 5.06 6.75 -11.46
N VAL A 15 3.89 7.00 -10.87
CA VAL A 15 3.32 8.35 -10.74
C VAL A 15 3.82 8.95 -9.42
N ARG A 16 4.46 10.12 -9.49
CA ARG A 16 4.92 10.83 -8.28
C ARG A 16 3.76 11.60 -7.66
N LEU A 17 3.43 11.26 -6.41
CA LEU A 17 2.57 12.07 -5.55
C LEU A 17 3.41 12.77 -4.48
N VAL A 18 3.05 14.00 -4.16
CA VAL A 18 3.52 14.72 -2.96
C VAL A 18 2.37 14.70 -1.96
N ILE A 19 2.63 14.21 -0.75
CA ILE A 19 1.61 13.98 0.27
C ILE A 19 2.11 14.54 1.60
N ASP A 20 1.29 15.34 2.26
CA ASP A 20 1.52 15.75 3.64
C ASP A 20 0.94 14.70 4.59
N LEU A 21 1.75 14.23 5.54
CA LEU A 21 1.33 13.28 6.56
C LEU A 21 1.24 13.97 7.92
N PRO A 22 0.20 13.68 8.73
CA PRO A 22 0.21 14.05 10.13
C PRO A 22 1.46 13.50 10.82
N ALA A 23 2.06 14.30 11.72
CA ALA A 23 3.28 13.89 12.42
C ALA A 23 3.19 12.53 13.15
N PRO A 24 2.06 12.17 13.79
CA PRO A 24 1.92 10.84 14.39
C PRO A 24 2.02 9.70 13.36
N VAL A 25 1.39 9.87 12.18
CA VAL A 25 1.42 8.86 11.12
C VAL A 25 2.83 8.66 10.58
N HIS A 26 3.61 9.74 10.41
CA HIS A 26 5.00 9.62 10.00
C HIS A 26 5.85 8.87 11.03
N ARG A 27 5.64 9.10 12.33
CA ARG A 27 6.35 8.38 13.40
C ARG A 27 6.01 6.89 13.39
N ASP A 28 4.74 6.54 13.24
CA ASP A 28 4.32 5.14 13.17
C ASP A 28 4.89 4.45 11.92
N LEU A 29 5.01 5.17 10.80
CA LEU A 29 5.59 4.65 9.57
C LEU A 29 7.10 4.36 9.71
N LEU A 30 7.83 5.16 10.49
CA LEU A 30 9.23 4.90 10.83
C LEU A 30 9.36 3.60 11.63
N VAL A 31 8.56 3.46 12.71
CA VAL A 31 8.55 2.25 13.54
C VAL A 31 8.17 1.02 12.72
N TYR A 32 7.21 1.14 11.81
CA TYR A 32 6.84 0.04 10.92
C TYR A 32 7.98 -0.39 10.00
N ALA A 33 8.74 0.58 9.45
CA ALA A 33 9.89 0.29 8.61
C ALA A 33 10.99 -0.45 9.41
N GLU A 34 11.25 -0.02 10.65
CA GLU A 34 12.17 -0.71 11.56
C GLU A 34 11.75 -2.16 11.82
N ALA A 35 10.47 -2.39 12.13
CA ALA A 35 9.93 -3.73 12.34
C ALA A 35 10.09 -4.61 11.09
N MET A 36 9.83 -4.06 9.90
CA MET A 36 9.94 -4.81 8.65
C MET A 36 11.39 -5.18 8.33
N ASN A 37 12.32 -4.26 8.59
CA ASN A 37 13.75 -4.49 8.39
C ASN A 37 14.28 -5.57 9.34
N ALA A 38 13.83 -5.56 10.60
CA ALA A 38 14.18 -6.58 11.58
C ALA A 38 13.64 -7.98 11.20
N LEU A 39 12.41 -8.05 10.68
CA LEU A 39 11.76 -9.32 10.34
C LEU A 39 12.24 -9.93 9.03
N HIS A 40 12.58 -9.11 8.03
CA HIS A 40 12.82 -9.58 6.66
C HIS A 40 14.25 -9.33 6.17
N GLN A 41 15.15 -8.76 6.98
CA GLN A 41 16.51 -8.38 6.61
C GLN A 41 16.55 -7.51 5.33
N GLN A 42 15.49 -6.76 5.09
CA GLN A 42 15.39 -5.82 3.97
C GLN A 42 15.71 -4.42 4.47
N SER A 43 16.27 -3.58 3.61
CA SER A 43 16.42 -2.15 3.90
C SER A 43 15.26 -1.41 3.24
N VAL A 44 14.17 -1.23 3.98
CA VAL A 44 12.99 -0.51 3.53
C VAL A 44 12.90 0.83 4.23
N THR A 45 12.71 1.88 3.42
CA THR A 45 12.45 3.23 3.91
C THR A 45 10.95 3.43 4.10
N PRO A 46 10.52 4.34 5.00
CA PRO A 46 9.10 4.65 5.23
C PRO A 46 8.32 4.93 3.94
N GLN A 47 8.92 5.66 3.00
CA GLN A 47 8.29 6.05 1.73
C GLN A 47 7.97 4.83 0.86
N LYS A 48 8.82 3.80 0.87
CA LYS A 48 8.61 2.56 0.10
C LYS A 48 7.45 1.72 0.65
N LEU A 49 7.00 1.96 1.88
CA LEU A 49 5.84 1.30 2.46
C LEU A 49 4.51 1.88 1.99
N VAL A 50 4.48 3.17 1.62
CA VAL A 50 3.24 3.91 1.35
C VAL A 50 2.43 3.26 0.22
N ALA A 51 3.05 3.09 -0.95
CA ALA A 51 2.38 2.51 -2.11
C ALA A 51 1.79 1.11 -1.83
N PRO A 52 2.57 0.13 -1.33
CA PRO A 52 2.03 -1.21 -1.14
C PRO A 52 1.07 -1.30 0.07
N MET A 53 1.16 -0.40 1.06
CA MET A 53 0.13 -0.27 2.11
C MET A 53 -1.21 0.22 1.55
N ILE A 54 -1.20 1.24 0.68
CA ILE A 54 -2.41 1.75 0.01
C ILE A 54 -3.03 0.68 -0.88
N GLU A 55 -2.20 -0.06 -1.63
CA GLU A 55 -2.65 -1.18 -2.44
C GLU A 55 -3.34 -2.25 -1.59
N LYS A 56 -2.71 -2.70 -0.50
CA LYS A 56 -3.31 -3.65 0.45
C LYS A 56 -4.64 -3.15 1.00
N PHE A 57 -4.72 -1.86 1.34
CA PHE A 57 -5.94 -1.25 1.85
C PHE A 57 -7.06 -1.33 0.80
N MET A 58 -6.80 -0.87 -0.43
CA MET A 58 -7.75 -0.92 -1.54
C MET A 58 -8.20 -2.35 -1.87
N LEU A 59 -7.28 -3.32 -1.84
CA LEU A 59 -7.60 -4.73 -2.06
C LEU A 59 -8.43 -5.34 -0.92
N SER A 60 -8.36 -4.78 0.29
CA SER A 60 -9.11 -5.28 1.45
C SER A 60 -10.50 -4.65 1.61
N ASP A 61 -10.72 -3.47 1.02
CA ASP A 61 -12.00 -2.77 1.10
C ASP A 61 -13.03 -3.35 0.12
N ARG A 62 -13.89 -4.23 0.64
CA ARG A 62 -14.95 -4.88 -0.15
C ARG A 62 -15.95 -3.89 -0.74
N ALA A 63 -16.22 -2.77 -0.08
CA ALA A 63 -17.17 -1.77 -0.59
C ALA A 63 -16.56 -1.05 -1.79
N PHE A 64 -15.29 -0.65 -1.67
CA PHE A 64 -14.51 -0.10 -2.78
C PHE A 64 -14.44 -1.07 -3.97
N LEU A 65 -14.13 -2.35 -3.73
CA LEU A 65 -14.06 -3.36 -4.79
C LEU A 65 -15.38 -3.51 -5.55
N ARG A 66 -16.52 -3.56 -4.84
CA ARG A 66 -17.85 -3.62 -5.47
C ARG A 66 -18.15 -2.36 -6.29
N TRP A 67 -17.81 -1.19 -5.77
CA TRP A 67 -18.00 0.08 -6.48
C TRP A 67 -17.14 0.14 -7.75
N ARG A 68 -15.86 -0.26 -7.66
CA ARG A 68 -14.94 -0.31 -8.80
C ARG A 68 -15.46 -1.22 -9.90
N GLN A 69 -15.95 -2.42 -9.54
CA GLN A 69 -16.48 -3.38 -10.50
C GLN A 69 -17.72 -2.85 -11.25
N LYS A 70 -18.63 -2.15 -10.57
CA LYS A 70 -19.78 -1.50 -11.22
C LYS A 70 -19.35 -0.47 -12.26
N ARG A 71 -18.30 0.31 -11.97
CA ARG A 71 -17.74 1.29 -12.93
C ARG A 71 -17.02 0.64 -14.10
N SER A 72 -16.24 -0.41 -13.86
CA SER A 72 -15.54 -1.14 -14.91
C SER A 72 -16.49 -1.91 -15.83
N GLY A 73 -17.65 -2.36 -15.32
CA GLY A 73 -18.71 -2.97 -16.13
C GLY A 73 -19.54 -1.95 -16.92
N ALA A 74 -19.59 -0.68 -16.49
CA ALA A 74 -20.35 0.38 -17.13
C ALA A 74 -19.63 1.05 -18.32
N SER A 75 -18.34 0.75 -18.55
CA SER A 75 -17.61 1.22 -19.73
C SER A 75 -17.71 0.28 -20.95
N SER A 76 -18.56 -0.75 -20.86
CA SER A 76 -18.71 -1.81 -21.86
C SER A 76 -20.09 -1.79 -22.55
N SER A 77 -20.81 -0.67 -22.51
CA SER A 77 -22.14 -0.52 -23.10
C SER A 77 -22.24 0.79 -23.89
#